data_AF-A0A7S3UIL3-F1
#
_entry.id   AF-A0A7S3UIL3-F1
#
_cell.length_a   1.000
_cell.length_b   1.000
_cell.length_c   1.000
_cell.angle_alpha   90.00
_cell.angle_beta   90.00
_cell.angle_gamma   90.00
#
_symmetry.space_group_name_H-M   'P 1'
#
loop_
_entity.id
_entity.type
_entity.pdbx_description
1 polymer ?
#
loop_
_entity_poly.entity_id
_entity_poly.type
_entity_poly.pdbx_seq_one_letter_code
_entity_poly.pdbx_strand_id
1 'polypeptide(L)'
;FLVNLRLTKGPYETDFGFDAPLSHRMGDMKYSGVRKSICFKPFSVDYVKAIKNKAPGKITVNDVLLGAMVGAMRRYGGDAIDDNTIMRMLIPVGAPLEFGANPPPEGDRLGNNWSFCSADLSKAISAKDSISRMLA
;
A
#
# COMPACT_ATOMS: atom_id res chain seq x y z
N PHE A 1 -17.30 -41.49 -22.23
CA PHE A 1 -17.19 -41.21 -20.79
C PHE A 1 -17.26 -39.71 -20.59
N LEU A 2 -18.41 -39.26 -20.11
CA LEU A 2 -18.79 -37.88 -19.85
C LEU A 2 -18.70 -37.68 -18.32
N VAL A 3 -18.47 -36.42 -17.89
CA VAL A 3 -18.76 -35.84 -16.55
C VAL A 3 -17.61 -35.79 -15.52
N ASN A 4 -17.34 -34.57 -15.03
CA ASN A 4 -16.61 -34.14 -13.81
C ASN A 4 -15.23 -33.48 -13.90
N LEU A 5 -15.11 -32.38 -14.66
CA LEU A 5 -14.09 -31.34 -14.39
C LEU A 5 -14.70 -29.98 -14.02
N ARG A 6 -16.00 -29.95 -13.68
CA ARG A 6 -16.68 -28.79 -13.10
C ARG A 6 -17.29 -29.20 -11.77
N LEU A 7 -16.51 -29.25 -10.69
CA LEU A 7 -17.04 -29.27 -9.31
C LEU A 7 -15.98 -29.16 -8.18
N THR A 8 -14.81 -28.58 -8.44
CA THR A 8 -14.01 -28.03 -7.33
C THR A 8 -14.07 -26.52 -7.45
N LYS A 9 -15.16 -25.95 -6.93
CA LYS A 9 -15.14 -24.57 -6.45
C LYS A 9 -14.06 -24.53 -5.36
N GLY A 10 -12.83 -24.19 -5.75
CA GLY A 10 -11.89 -23.65 -4.78
C GLY A 10 -12.58 -22.47 -4.09
N PRO A 11 -12.32 -22.24 -2.79
CA PRO A 11 -12.98 -21.17 -2.08
C PRO A 11 -12.79 -19.85 -2.84
N TYR A 12 -13.89 -19.15 -3.10
CA TYR A 12 -13.85 -17.79 -3.66
C TYR A 12 -13.15 -16.87 -2.66
N GLU A 13 -12.62 -15.71 -3.08
CA GLU A 13 -12.06 -14.74 -2.13
C GLU A 13 -13.07 -14.32 -1.04
N THR A 14 -14.38 -14.41 -1.32
CA THR A 14 -15.46 -14.20 -0.35
C THR A 14 -15.59 -15.30 0.71
N ASP A 15 -14.98 -16.46 0.49
CA ASP A 15 -14.97 -17.58 1.44
C ASP A 15 -13.84 -17.42 2.48
N PHE A 16 -12.90 -16.49 2.26
CA PHE A 16 -11.97 -16.03 3.27
C PHE A 16 -12.60 -14.84 4.00
N GLY A 17 -13.09 -15.10 5.21
CA GLY A 17 -13.67 -14.08 6.09
C GLY A 17 -12.65 -13.05 6.56
N PHE A 18 -12.28 -12.10 5.70
CA PHE A 18 -11.70 -10.83 6.16
C PHE A 18 -12.73 -9.97 6.90
N ASP A 19 -14.02 -10.26 6.69
CA ASP A 19 -15.13 -9.61 7.37
C ASP A 19 -15.85 -10.60 8.27
N ALA A 20 -15.37 -10.71 9.51
CA ALA A 20 -16.13 -11.41 10.55
C ALA A 20 -17.53 -10.76 10.70
N PRO A 21 -18.59 -11.55 11.01
CA PRO A 21 -19.94 -11.04 11.20
C PRO A 21 -19.97 -9.87 12.21
N LEU A 22 -20.95 -8.98 12.10
CA LEU A 22 -21.04 -7.75 12.90
C LEU A 22 -20.97 -8.01 14.43
N SER A 23 -21.48 -9.17 14.87
CA SER A 23 -21.38 -9.67 16.25
C SER A 23 -19.96 -10.01 16.69
N HIS A 24 -19.09 -10.47 15.79
CA HIS A 24 -17.67 -10.75 16.04
C HIS A 24 -16.81 -9.48 16.02
N ARG A 25 -17.19 -8.47 15.22
CA ARG A 25 -16.49 -7.18 15.15
C ARG A 25 -16.54 -6.40 16.47
N MET A 26 -17.58 -6.61 17.29
CA MET A 26 -17.71 -5.97 18.61
C MET A 26 -17.08 -6.76 19.76
N GLY A 27 -16.80 -8.06 19.60
CA GLY A 27 -16.32 -8.94 20.68
C GLY A 27 -14.81 -9.25 20.65
N ASP A 28 -14.24 -9.45 19.46
CA ASP A 28 -12.87 -9.98 19.31
C ASP A 28 -11.83 -8.95 18.85
N MET A 29 -12.27 -7.80 18.32
CA MET A 29 -11.36 -6.70 18.02
C MET A 29 -10.98 -5.97 19.30
N LYS A 30 -10.09 -6.57 20.10
CA LYS A 30 -9.44 -5.87 21.20
C LYS A 30 -8.51 -4.82 20.60
N TYR A 31 -8.84 -3.54 20.80
CA TYR A 31 -7.92 -2.44 20.53
C TYR A 31 -6.60 -2.75 21.24
N SER A 32 -5.50 -2.90 20.47
CA SER A 32 -4.23 -3.33 21.04
C SER A 32 -3.64 -2.33 22.04
N GLY A 33 -4.16 -1.10 22.10
CA GLY A 33 -3.62 -0.03 22.95
C GLY A 33 -2.32 0.58 22.41
N VAL A 34 -1.66 -0.04 21.43
CA VAL A 34 -0.31 0.33 20.97
C VAL A 34 -0.32 1.12 19.66
N ARG A 35 -1.47 1.30 19.01
CA ARG A 35 -1.54 2.05 17.74
C ARG A 35 -1.28 3.54 18.00
N LYS A 36 -0.06 3.98 17.72
CA LYS A 36 0.32 5.39 17.75
C LYS A 36 0.04 6.03 16.40
N SER A 37 -0.73 7.11 16.40
CA SER A 37 -0.86 8.00 15.24
C SER A 37 0.26 9.03 15.29
N ILE A 38 1.10 9.03 14.25
CA ILE A 38 2.13 10.05 14.09
C ILE A 38 1.62 11.01 13.03
N CYS A 39 1.20 12.19 13.46
CA CYS A 39 0.85 13.27 12.55
C CYS A 39 2.14 14.01 12.18
N PHE A 40 2.47 14.03 10.89
CA PHE A 40 3.50 14.95 10.41
C PHE A 40 3.04 16.39 10.65
N LYS A 41 3.99 17.28 10.96
CA LYS A 41 3.68 18.72 11.00
C LYS A 41 3.11 19.12 9.64
N PRO A 42 2.08 19.99 9.60
CA PRO A 42 1.61 20.52 8.33
C PRO A 42 2.77 21.14 7.56
N PHE A 43 2.92 20.76 6.30
CA PHE A 43 3.89 21.36 5.37
C PHE A 43 3.16 21.79 4.10
N SER A 44 3.66 22.84 3.45
CA SER A 44 3.02 23.38 2.25
C SER A 44 3.10 22.36 1.11
N VAL A 45 1.99 22.21 0.38
CA VAL A 45 1.96 21.41 -0.86
C VAL A 45 2.92 21.99 -1.91
N ASP A 46 3.15 23.31 -1.92
CA ASP A 46 4.08 23.95 -2.85
C ASP A 46 5.53 23.56 -2.56
N TYR A 47 5.86 23.34 -1.29
CA TYR A 47 7.16 22.80 -0.90
C TYR A 47 7.36 21.39 -1.46
N VAL A 48 6.35 20.52 -1.36
CA VAL A 48 6.40 19.16 -1.91
C VAL A 48 6.53 19.18 -3.43
N LYS A 49 5.76 20.04 -4.10
CA LYS A 49 5.86 20.25 -5.56
C LYS A 49 7.23 20.78 -5.98
N ALA A 50 7.85 21.66 -5.18
CA ALA A 50 9.19 22.16 -5.46
C ALA A 50 10.25 21.05 -5.40
N ILE A 51 10.12 20.11 -4.46
CA ILE A 51 10.99 18.92 -4.40
C ILE A 51 10.76 18.06 -5.65
N LYS A 52 9.50 17.74 -5.96
CA LYS A 52 9.12 16.97 -7.15
C LYS A 52 9.75 17.56 -8.43
N ASN A 53 9.67 18.87 -8.60
CA ASN A 53 10.17 19.56 -9.79
C ASN A 53 11.70 19.64 -9.88
N LYS A 54 12.41 19.46 -8.75
CA LYS A 54 13.88 19.44 -8.70
C LYS A 54 14.47 18.03 -8.84
N ALA A 55 13.65 16.99 -8.76
CA ALA A 55 14.13 15.62 -8.87
C ALA A 55 14.64 15.34 -10.30
N PRO A 56 15.70 14.52 -10.45
CA PRO A 56 16.32 14.23 -11.75
C PRO A 56 15.47 13.34 -12.67
N GLY A 57 14.32 12.85 -12.19
CA GLY A 57 13.43 11.95 -12.91
C GLY A 57 11.97 12.36 -12.82
N LYS A 58 11.12 11.70 -13.63
CA LYS A 58 9.67 11.86 -13.54
C LYS A 58 9.15 11.20 -12.27
N ILE A 59 8.91 12.01 -11.25
CA ILE A 59 8.28 11.58 -10.00
C ILE A 59 6.98 12.36 -9.75
N THR A 60 6.14 11.82 -8.88
CA THR A 60 4.86 12.36 -8.45
C THR A 60 4.95 12.96 -7.04
N VAL A 61 3.88 13.64 -6.61
CA VAL A 61 3.77 14.12 -5.22
C VAL A 61 3.77 12.95 -4.24
N ASN A 62 3.14 11.82 -4.60
CA ASN A 62 3.09 10.63 -3.75
C ASN A 62 4.48 10.03 -3.54
N ASP A 63 5.34 10.05 -4.56
CA ASP A 63 6.71 9.55 -4.45
C ASP A 63 7.53 10.38 -3.46
N VAL A 64 7.36 11.71 -3.46
CA VAL A 64 8.02 12.60 -2.49
C VAL A 64 7.52 12.30 -1.07
N LEU A 65 6.22 12.11 -0.88
CA LEU A 65 5.64 11.77 0.43
C LEU A 65 6.09 10.38 0.91
N LEU A 66 6.15 9.41 0.01
CA LEU A 66 6.62 8.06 0.29
C LEU A 66 8.10 8.08 0.70
N GLY A 67 8.95 8.80 -0.04
CA GLY A 67 10.36 8.99 0.31
C GLY A 67 10.54 9.66 1.67
N ALA A 68 9.71 10.66 1.99
CA ALA A 68 9.72 11.29 3.32
C ALA A 68 9.34 10.30 4.44
N MET A 69 8.35 9.42 4.20
CA MET A 69 7.96 8.38 5.14
C MET A 69 9.08 7.36 5.38
N VAL A 70 9.73 6.87 4.32
CA VAL A 70 10.88 5.95 4.42
C VAL A 70 12.03 6.61 5.19
N GLY A 71 12.33 7.88 4.90
CA GLY A 71 13.33 8.64 5.63
C GLY A 71 13.00 8.79 7.12
N ALA A 72 11.72 8.98 7.46
CA ALA A 72 11.27 9.00 8.85
C ALA A 72 11.45 7.63 9.51
N MET A 73 11.01 6.54 8.87
CA MET A 73 11.19 5.18 9.39
C MET A 73 12.65 4.86 9.64
N ARG A 74 13.55 5.23 8.72
CA ARG A 74 15.00 5.09 8.90
C ARG A 74 15.51 5.84 10.13
N ARG A 75 15.13 7.11 10.27
CA ARG A 75 15.59 7.96 11.37
C ARG A 75 15.09 7.49 12.74
N TYR A 76 13.87 6.97 12.80
CA TYR A 76 13.26 6.49 14.05
C TYR A 76 13.52 5.01 14.33
N GLY A 77 13.83 4.20 13.31
CA GLY A 77 14.17 2.79 13.47
C GLY A 77 15.56 2.57 14.06
N GLY A 78 16.48 3.53 13.90
CA GLY A 78 17.81 3.48 14.51
C GLY A 78 18.53 2.18 14.16
N ASP A 79 19.05 1.50 15.18
CA ASP A 79 19.81 0.25 15.03
C ASP A 79 18.97 -0.95 14.57
N ALA A 80 17.63 -0.83 14.57
CA ALA A 80 16.76 -1.87 14.04
C ALA A 80 16.73 -1.90 12.50
N ILE A 81 17.32 -0.89 11.84
CA ILE A 81 17.45 -0.81 10.38
C ILE A 81 18.91 -0.94 10.00
N ASP A 82 19.22 -1.99 9.26
CA ASP A 82 20.54 -2.33 8.76
C ASP A 82 20.56 -2.49 7.23
N ASP A 83 21.72 -2.85 6.69
CA ASP A 83 21.90 -3.07 5.25
C ASP A 83 21.15 -4.33 4.74
N ASN A 84 20.61 -5.18 5.63
CA ASN A 84 19.82 -6.38 5.29
C ASN A 84 18.31 -6.16 5.42
N THR A 85 17.89 -4.96 5.85
CA THR A 85 16.49 -4.67 6.13
C THR A 85 15.69 -4.63 4.83
N ILE A 86 14.68 -5.52 4.76
CA ILE A 86 13.73 -5.58 3.65
C ILE A 86 12.52 -4.73 4.01
N MET A 87 12.22 -3.73 3.18
CA MET A 87 11.04 -2.88 3.35
C MET A 87 10.13 -3.02 2.12
N ARG A 88 8.88 -3.38 2.35
CA ARG A 88 7.84 -3.43 1.32
C ARG A 88 6.61 -2.65 1.78
N MET A 89 6.11 -1.78 0.91
CA MET A 89 4.84 -1.08 1.14
C MET A 89 3.78 -1.61 0.19
N LEU A 90 2.59 -1.91 0.73
CA LEU A 90 1.41 -2.24 -0.05
C LEU A 90 0.55 -0.99 -0.17
N ILE A 91 0.49 -0.43 -1.38
CA ILE A 91 -0.23 0.79 -1.67
C ILE A 91 -1.58 0.40 -2.25
N PRO A 92 -2.71 0.68 -1.58
CA PRO A 92 -4.02 0.42 -2.15
C PRO A 92 -4.23 1.37 -3.34
N VAL A 93 -4.60 0.79 -4.48
CA VAL A 93 -4.89 1.51 -5.72
C VAL A 93 -6.29 1.13 -6.19
N GLY A 94 -7.09 2.11 -6.58
CA GLY A 94 -8.37 1.85 -7.23
C GLY A 94 -8.15 1.17 -8.57
N ALA A 95 -9.03 0.23 -8.94
CA ALA A 95 -9.01 -0.33 -10.27
C ALA A 95 -9.26 0.79 -11.31
N PRO A 96 -8.67 0.68 -12.51
CA PRO A 96 -8.85 1.69 -13.55
C PRO A 96 -10.34 1.89 -13.88
N LEU A 97 -10.73 3.16 -14.12
CA LEU A 97 -12.07 3.51 -14.58
C LEU A 97 -12.35 2.98 -15.99
N GLU A 98 -11.29 2.81 -16.79
CA GLU A 98 -11.34 2.15 -18.08
C GLU A 98 -11.08 0.67 -17.89
N PHE A 99 -12.17 -0.07 -17.79
CA PHE A 99 -12.14 -1.51 -17.86
C PHE A 99 -11.94 -1.87 -19.32
N GLY A 100 -10.83 -2.55 -19.64
CA GLY A 100 -10.46 -2.92 -21.01
C GLY A 100 -11.44 -3.90 -21.65
N ALA A 101 -10.96 -4.98 -22.25
CA ALA A 101 -11.84 -5.96 -22.92
C ALA A 101 -12.85 -6.65 -21.98
N ASN A 102 -12.69 -6.53 -20.65
CA ASN A 102 -13.56 -7.10 -19.63
C ASN A 102 -14.18 -5.99 -18.78
N PRO A 103 -15.28 -5.35 -19.24
CA PRO A 103 -16.02 -4.39 -18.44
C PRO A 103 -16.62 -5.06 -17.19
N PRO A 104 -16.87 -4.29 -16.12
CA PRO A 104 -17.53 -4.80 -14.93
C PRO A 104 -18.93 -5.28 -15.30
N PRO A 105 -19.47 -6.28 -14.60
CA PRO A 105 -20.84 -6.75 -14.83
C PRO A 105 -21.84 -5.58 -14.76
N GLU A 106 -22.81 -5.54 -15.68
CA GLU A 106 -23.85 -4.50 -15.68
C GLU A 106 -24.62 -4.45 -14.34
N GLY A 107 -24.81 -3.23 -13.83
CA GLY A 107 -25.55 -2.93 -12.60
C GLY A 107 -24.70 -2.26 -11.52
N ASP A 108 -25.35 -1.47 -10.65
CA ASP A 108 -24.74 -0.79 -9.51
C ASP A 108 -24.37 -1.81 -8.42
N ARG A 109 -23.24 -2.50 -8.60
CA ARG A 109 -22.70 -3.46 -7.65
C ARG A 109 -21.56 -2.82 -6.88
N LEU A 110 -21.79 -2.60 -5.58
CA LEU A 110 -20.74 -2.29 -4.61
C LEU A 110 -19.80 -3.50 -4.48
N GLY A 111 -18.80 -3.56 -5.36
CA GLY A 111 -17.75 -4.58 -5.36
C GLY A 111 -16.42 -4.04 -4.82
N ASN A 112 -15.54 -4.95 -4.41
CA ASN A 112 -14.16 -4.58 -4.11
C ASN A 112 -13.44 -4.18 -5.41
N ASN A 113 -13.30 -2.87 -5.64
CA ASN A 113 -12.70 -2.31 -6.86
C ASN A 113 -11.34 -1.64 -6.59
N TRP A 114 -10.54 -2.26 -5.73
CA TRP A 114 -9.17 -1.83 -5.46
C TRP A 114 -8.25 -3.04 -5.35
N SER A 115 -6.97 -2.82 -5.56
CA SER A 115 -5.91 -3.83 -5.41
C SER A 115 -4.73 -3.21 -4.66
N PHE A 116 -3.74 -4.02 -4.30
CA PHE A 116 -2.49 -3.53 -3.74
C PHE A 116 -1.39 -3.51 -4.80
N CYS A 117 -0.78 -2.35 -4.97
CA CYS A 117 0.52 -2.23 -5.64
C CYS A 117 1.62 -2.43 -4.60
N SER A 118 2.47 -3.44 -4.80
CA SER A 118 3.63 -3.69 -3.95
C SER A 118 4.81 -2.85 -4.40
N ALA A 119 5.26 -1.92 -3.57
CA ALA A 119 6.49 -1.16 -3.76
C ALA A 119 7.61 -1.74 -2.88
N ASP A 120 8.72 -2.15 -3.50
CA ASP A 120 9.94 -2.54 -2.80
C ASP A 120 10.76 -1.28 -2.48
N LEU A 121 10.97 -1.02 -1.19
CA LEU A 121 11.66 0.15 -0.66
C LEU A 121 12.96 -0.25 0.06
N SER A 122 13.42 -1.49 -0.11
CA SER A 122 14.60 -2.02 0.59
C SER A 122 15.88 -1.26 0.23
N LYS A 123 15.99 -0.78 -1.02
CA LYS A 123 17.07 0.13 -1.43
C LYS A 123 16.93 1.51 -0.80
N ALA A 124 15.72 2.04 -0.70
CA ALA A 124 15.46 3.36 -0.14
C ALA A 124 15.79 3.44 1.36
N ILE A 125 15.42 2.40 2.11
CA ILE A 125 15.60 2.36 3.58
C ILE A 125 17.07 2.16 3.98
N SER A 126 17.84 1.43 3.17
CA SER A 126 19.27 1.19 3.38
C SER A 126 20.17 2.27 2.77
N ALA A 127 19.66 3.12 1.86
CA ALA A 127 20.44 4.12 1.14
C ALA A 127 21.14 5.13 2.06
N LYS A 128 22.46 5.27 1.85
CA LYS A 128 23.35 6.14 2.63
C LYS A 128 23.45 7.58 2.07
N ASP A 129 23.16 7.78 0.79
CA ASP A 129 23.11 9.10 0.14
C ASP A 129 21.67 9.59 -0.11
N SER A 130 21.49 10.90 -0.27
CA SER A 130 20.16 11.52 -0.41
C SER A 130 19.46 11.25 -1.75
N ILE A 131 20.22 10.93 -2.80
CA ILE A 131 19.67 10.73 -4.15
C ILE A 131 19.13 9.31 -4.28
N SER A 132 19.89 8.30 -3.85
CA SER A 132 19.46 6.91 -3.79
C SER A 132 18.23 6.71 -2.89
N ARG A 133 18.03 7.59 -1.90
CA ARG A 133 16.81 7.62 -1.07
C ARG A 133 15.56 8.10 -1.79
N MET A 134 15.69 8.96 -2.81
CA MET A 134 14.55 9.49 -3.57
C MET A 134 14.21 8.66 -4.81
N LEU A 135 15.17 7.90 -5.33
CA LEU A 135 15.06 7.18 -6.61
C LEU A 135 14.80 5.67 -6.46
N ALA A 136 14.63 5.20 -5.23
CA ALA A 136 14.34 3.81 -4.90
C ALA A 136 12.86 3.57 -4.67
#